data_AF-A0A4R3JX87-F1
#
_entry.id   AF-A0A4R3JX87-F1
#
_cell.length_a   1.000
_cell.length_b   1.000
_cell.length_c   1.000
_cell.angle_alpha   90.00
_cell.angle_beta   90.00
_cell.angle_gamma   90.00
#
_symmetry.space_group_name_H-M   'P 1'
#
loop_
_entity.id
_entity.type
_entity.pdbx_description
1 polymer ?
#
loop_
_entity_poly.entity_id
_entity_poly.type
_entity_poly.pdbx_seq_one_letter_code
_entity_poly.pdbx_strand_id
1 'polypeptide(L)'
;MYPRYYALRRLNPYRGVIQVIDAGEAIAHSYDGLTWHLRADDGYGWVRPTGVWIEGEGLKLGQAKGQGDILAALEARPGLPFPLADHAELWLLDKETGLPLALLGAERASLHAPGSIEPEWHPFVLSYTGFRSEALAAHEAGDAKAGAAHRDTLARMVNHRARPHPMAQWFLRDAAGTGEGLEGLRLEPGWQGRRLPAEAFPELLVAEALNSRLERSVINDYHLWLAPLLLLLPRLSDAARERLEVAAMARPRWLLKVHRLLPKVLDADRLKATLVAARLEAAAADGEPDFFAN
;
A
#
# COMPACT_ATOMS: atom_id res chain seq x y z
N MET A 1 -11.69 -10.46 -25.69
CA MET A 1 -12.14 -9.76 -24.46
C MET A 1 -11.40 -8.43 -24.39
N TYR A 2 -12.02 -7.32 -24.01
CA TYR A 2 -11.27 -6.07 -23.86
C TYR A 2 -10.40 -6.12 -22.60
N PRO A 3 -9.12 -5.70 -22.66
CA PRO A 3 -8.26 -5.70 -21.50
C PRO A 3 -8.78 -4.74 -20.42
N ARG A 4 -8.62 -5.14 -19.16
CA ARG A 4 -8.97 -4.33 -18.00
C ARG A 4 -7.70 -3.76 -17.38
N TYR A 5 -7.75 -2.49 -17.02
CA TYR A 5 -6.65 -1.75 -16.41
C TYR A 5 -7.07 -1.27 -15.04
N TYR A 6 -6.40 -1.74 -13.99
CA TYR A 6 -6.73 -1.37 -12.62
C TYR A 6 -5.52 -1.48 -11.70
N ALA A 7 -5.63 -0.87 -10.53
CA ALA A 7 -4.62 -0.92 -9.50
C ALA A 7 -5.16 -1.55 -8.22
N LEU A 8 -4.27 -2.20 -7.44
CA LEU A 8 -4.60 -2.82 -6.15
C LEU A 8 -3.56 -2.41 -5.10
N ARG A 9 -3.97 -2.22 -3.84
CA ARG A 9 -3.03 -1.99 -2.74
C ARG A 9 -2.46 -3.31 -2.24
N ARG A 10 -1.17 -3.31 -1.93
CA ARG A 10 -0.50 -4.42 -1.24
C ARG A 10 -0.54 -4.10 0.25
N LEU A 11 -1.32 -4.84 1.03
CA LEU A 11 -1.66 -4.49 2.42
C LEU A 11 -1.15 -5.52 3.42
N ASN A 12 -1.08 -5.05 4.68
CA ASN A 12 -0.71 -5.78 5.88
C ASN A 12 0.54 -6.67 5.74
N PRO A 13 1.73 -6.08 5.54
CA PRO A 13 2.03 -4.64 5.61
C PRO A 13 1.78 -3.87 4.31
N TYR A 14 1.58 -2.55 4.41
CA TYR A 14 1.45 -1.71 3.22
C TYR A 14 2.77 -1.63 2.43
N ARG A 15 2.74 -2.06 1.16
CA ARG A 15 3.89 -2.12 0.25
C ARG A 15 3.65 -1.40 -1.08
N GLY A 16 2.80 -0.37 -1.05
CA GLY A 16 2.44 0.43 -2.21
C GLY A 16 1.28 -0.15 -3.03
N VAL A 17 1.26 0.23 -4.31
CA VAL A 17 0.17 -0.09 -5.24
C VAL A 17 0.73 -0.85 -6.44
N ILE A 18 0.07 -1.94 -6.83
CA ILE A 18 0.40 -2.72 -8.02
C ILE A 18 -0.53 -2.32 -9.16
N GLN A 19 0.04 -2.08 -10.34
CA GLN A 19 -0.70 -1.84 -11.58
C GLN A 19 -0.95 -3.17 -12.27
N VAL A 20 -2.17 -3.40 -12.74
CA VAL A 20 -2.61 -4.67 -13.32
C VAL A 20 -3.25 -4.43 -14.68
N ILE A 21 -2.81 -5.22 -15.66
CA ILE A 21 -3.44 -5.38 -16.97
C ILE A 21 -3.96 -6.81 -17.03
N ASP A 22 -5.27 -6.96 -17.12
CA ASP A 22 -5.95 -8.25 -17.19
C ASP A 22 -6.52 -8.42 -18.61
N ALA A 23 -5.96 -9.36 -19.36
CA ALA A 23 -6.36 -9.72 -20.72
C ALA A 23 -7.10 -11.07 -20.76
N GLY A 24 -7.66 -11.52 -19.64
CA GLY A 24 -8.34 -12.83 -19.53
C GLY A 24 -7.36 -13.93 -19.13
N GLU A 25 -6.88 -14.72 -20.08
CA GLU A 25 -5.98 -15.85 -19.82
C GLU A 25 -4.55 -15.42 -19.44
N ALA A 26 -4.23 -14.13 -19.61
CA ALA A 26 -2.95 -13.55 -19.27
C ALA A 26 -3.12 -12.23 -18.51
N ILE A 27 -2.24 -12.03 -17.53
CA ILE A 27 -2.19 -10.84 -16.67
C ILE A 27 -0.76 -10.31 -16.67
N ALA A 28 -0.60 -9.00 -16.81
CA ALA A 28 0.65 -8.31 -16.54
C ALA A 28 0.49 -7.46 -15.27
N HIS A 29 1.53 -7.42 -14.45
CA HIS A 29 1.56 -6.55 -13.28
C HIS A 29 2.88 -5.79 -13.15
N SER A 30 2.81 -4.58 -12.62
CA SER A 30 3.98 -3.71 -12.41
C SER A 30 3.91 -2.98 -11.07
N TYR A 31 5.08 -2.80 -10.46
CA TYR A 31 5.26 -2.07 -9.20
C TYR A 31 5.90 -0.69 -9.40
N ASP A 32 6.41 -0.41 -10.59
CA ASP A 32 7.16 0.81 -10.95
C ASP A 32 6.60 1.51 -12.20
N GLY A 33 5.69 0.86 -12.93
CA GLY A 33 5.14 1.34 -14.19
C GLY A 33 6.07 1.17 -15.40
N LEU A 34 7.26 0.61 -15.21
CA LEU A 34 8.29 0.41 -16.24
C LEU A 34 8.46 -1.08 -16.56
N THR A 35 8.62 -1.90 -15.51
CA THR A 35 8.86 -3.34 -15.59
C THR A 35 7.54 -4.07 -15.34
N TRP A 36 7.13 -4.87 -16.32
CA TRP A 36 5.87 -5.61 -16.30
C TRP A 36 6.15 -7.11 -16.26
N HIS A 37 5.66 -7.78 -15.23
CA HIS A 37 5.77 -9.23 -15.07
C HIS A 37 4.52 -9.89 -15.63
N LEU A 38 4.72 -10.76 -16.62
CA LEU A 38 3.63 -11.46 -17.29
C LEU A 38 3.38 -12.80 -16.61
N ARG A 39 2.10 -13.13 -16.47
CA ARG A 39 1.63 -14.44 -16.05
C ARG A 39 0.48 -14.89 -16.94
N ALA A 40 0.39 -16.18 -17.20
CA ALA A 40 -0.73 -16.75 -17.96
C ALA A 40 -1.16 -18.08 -17.37
N ASP A 41 -2.42 -18.46 -17.62
CA ASP A 41 -2.93 -19.80 -17.32
C ASP A 41 -2.13 -20.84 -18.15
N ASP A 42 -1.71 -21.92 -17.51
CA ASP A 42 -1.02 -23.03 -18.15
C ASP A 42 -1.97 -24.04 -18.83
N GLY A 43 -3.28 -23.74 -18.86
CA GLY A 43 -4.34 -24.60 -19.41
C GLY A 43 -4.84 -25.64 -18.42
N TYR A 44 -4.25 -25.71 -17.23
CA TYR A 44 -4.67 -26.58 -16.12
C TYR A 44 -5.20 -25.77 -14.93
N GLY A 45 -5.48 -24.47 -15.13
CA GLY A 45 -6.01 -23.57 -14.12
C GLY A 45 -4.93 -22.95 -13.22
N TRP A 46 -3.65 -23.13 -13.53
CA TRP A 46 -2.56 -22.51 -12.78
C TRP A 46 -1.97 -21.33 -13.53
N VAL A 47 -1.93 -20.17 -12.87
CA VAL A 47 -1.33 -18.95 -13.42
C VAL A 47 0.18 -18.93 -13.16
N ARG A 48 0.99 -19.18 -14.20
CA ARG A 48 2.45 -19.28 -14.13
C ARG A 48 3.15 -18.01 -14.61
N PRO A 49 4.35 -17.66 -14.12
CA PRO A 49 5.17 -16.62 -14.73
C PRO A 49 5.56 -17.01 -16.16
N THR A 50 5.33 -16.12 -17.11
CA THR A 50 5.55 -16.40 -18.55
C THR A 50 6.49 -15.41 -19.23
N GLY A 51 6.82 -14.28 -18.58
CA GLY A 51 7.78 -13.34 -19.12
C GLY A 51 7.94 -12.04 -18.33
N VAL A 52 8.81 -11.19 -18.86
CA VAL A 52 9.03 -9.81 -18.40
C VAL A 52 9.06 -8.89 -19.62
N TRP A 53 8.24 -7.83 -19.61
CA TRP A 53 8.20 -6.78 -20.62
C TRP A 53 8.64 -5.46 -19.99
N ILE A 54 9.45 -4.69 -20.71
CA ILE A 54 9.96 -3.40 -20.25
C ILE A 54 9.51 -2.32 -21.22
N GLU A 55 8.96 -1.23 -20.69
CA GLU A 55 8.51 -0.11 -21.51
C GLU A 55 9.67 0.51 -22.30
N GLY A 56 9.45 0.66 -23.61
CA GLY A 56 10.46 1.16 -24.55
C GLY A 56 11.41 0.08 -25.07
N GLU A 57 11.44 -1.11 -24.46
CA GLU A 57 12.32 -2.21 -24.89
C GLU A 57 11.59 -3.47 -25.33
N GLY A 58 10.33 -3.65 -24.94
CA GLY A 58 9.51 -4.81 -25.30
C GLY A 58 9.73 -6.02 -24.39
N LEU A 59 9.40 -7.22 -24.90
CA LEU A 59 9.54 -8.48 -24.18
C LEU A 59 11.02 -8.84 -24.01
N LYS A 60 11.49 -8.91 -22.76
CA LYS A 60 12.88 -9.24 -22.39
C LYS A 60 13.09 -10.68 -22.00
N LEU A 61 12.12 -11.27 -21.31
CA LEU A 61 12.11 -12.66 -20.90
C LEU A 61 10.78 -13.29 -21.30
N GLY A 62 10.80 -14.55 -21.72
CA GLY A 62 9.60 -15.27 -22.17
C GLY A 62 9.50 -15.41 -23.69
N GLN A 63 8.44 -16.07 -24.16
CA GLN A 63 8.17 -16.25 -25.58
C GLN A 63 6.89 -15.50 -25.97
N ALA A 64 6.92 -14.75 -27.08
CA ALA A 64 5.76 -13.99 -27.55
C ALA A 64 4.60 -14.89 -28.04
N LYS A 65 4.90 -16.15 -28.42
CA LYS A 65 3.89 -17.09 -28.90
C LYS A 65 2.87 -17.36 -27.79
N GLY A 66 1.58 -17.12 -28.07
CA GLY A 66 0.51 -17.26 -27.09
C GLY A 66 0.33 -16.07 -26.15
N GLN A 67 1.08 -14.97 -26.33
CA GLN A 67 0.99 -13.77 -25.49
C GLN A 67 0.49 -12.53 -26.28
N GLY A 68 -0.04 -12.72 -27.50
CA GLY A 68 -0.41 -11.63 -28.40
C GLY A 68 -1.34 -10.61 -27.77
N ASP A 69 -2.37 -11.07 -27.07
CA ASP A 69 -3.38 -10.21 -26.45
C ASP A 69 -2.80 -9.36 -25.30
N ILE A 70 -1.98 -9.95 -24.42
CA ILE A 70 -1.37 -9.21 -23.31
C ILE A 70 -0.27 -8.25 -23.79
N LEU A 71 0.49 -8.61 -24.84
CA LEU A 71 1.47 -7.72 -25.44
C LEU A 71 0.78 -6.53 -26.14
N ALA A 72 -0.31 -6.77 -26.87
CA ALA A 72 -1.11 -5.71 -27.45
C ALA A 72 -1.73 -4.80 -26.37
N ALA A 73 -2.22 -5.39 -25.27
CA ALA A 73 -2.78 -4.64 -24.15
C ALA A 73 -1.74 -3.80 -23.41
N LEU A 74 -0.48 -4.26 -23.33
CA LEU A 74 0.65 -3.49 -22.80
C LEU A 74 0.93 -2.27 -23.69
N GLU A 75 1.07 -2.45 -25.00
CA GLU A 75 1.36 -1.35 -25.93
C GLU A 75 0.23 -0.31 -25.99
N ALA A 76 -1.03 -0.76 -25.94
CA ALA A 76 -2.20 0.10 -26.04
C ALA A 76 -2.70 0.65 -24.68
N ARG A 77 -1.98 0.42 -23.58
CA ARG A 77 -2.44 0.77 -22.23
C ARG A 77 -2.65 2.30 -22.07
N PRO A 78 -3.61 2.73 -21.21
CA PRO A 78 -3.73 4.13 -20.85
C PRO A 78 -2.54 4.59 -19.98
N GLY A 79 -2.45 5.91 -19.77
CA GLY A 79 -1.46 6.50 -18.87
C GLY A 79 -1.60 5.97 -17.44
N LEU A 80 -0.46 5.94 -16.73
CA LEU A 80 -0.40 5.55 -15.32
C LEU A 80 -0.63 6.76 -14.40
N PRO A 81 -1.08 6.52 -13.15
CA PRO A 81 -1.52 5.23 -12.60
C PRO A 81 -2.94 4.84 -13.04
N PHE A 82 -3.25 3.54 -13.04
CA PHE A 82 -4.62 3.04 -13.21
C PHE A 82 -5.48 3.33 -11.97
N PRO A 83 -6.81 3.42 -12.10
CA PRO A 83 -7.70 3.60 -10.95
C PRO A 83 -7.60 2.41 -10.00
N LEU A 84 -7.59 2.68 -8.69
CA LEU A 84 -7.75 1.65 -7.67
C LEU A 84 -9.10 0.95 -7.87
N ALA A 85 -9.11 -0.38 -7.75
CA ALA A 85 -10.33 -1.19 -7.89
C ALA A 85 -10.69 -1.99 -6.63
N ASP A 86 -9.82 -1.96 -5.62
CA ASP A 86 -9.93 -2.69 -4.36
C ASP A 86 -10.75 -1.91 -3.32
N HIS A 87 -12.05 -1.70 -3.59
CA HIS A 87 -12.93 -0.87 -2.77
C HIS A 87 -13.69 -1.60 -1.67
N ALA A 88 -13.61 -2.92 -1.56
CA ALA A 88 -13.96 -3.63 -0.34
C ALA A 88 -12.74 -3.56 0.57
N GLU A 89 -12.85 -2.94 1.75
CA GLU A 89 -11.74 -2.68 2.67
C GLU A 89 -11.97 -3.35 4.02
N LEU A 90 -11.05 -4.20 4.46
CA LEU A 90 -11.07 -4.82 5.79
C LEU A 90 -10.30 -3.95 6.77
N TRP A 91 -11.01 -3.37 7.73
CA TRP A 91 -10.43 -2.52 8.76
C TRP A 91 -10.39 -3.22 10.10
N LEU A 92 -9.23 -3.22 10.76
CA LEU A 92 -9.14 -3.39 12.20
C LEU A 92 -9.89 -2.22 12.85
N LEU A 93 -10.68 -2.50 13.87
CA LEU A 93 -11.45 -1.47 14.57
C LEU A 93 -10.82 -1.15 15.92
N ASP A 94 -10.87 0.12 16.28
CA ASP A 94 -10.55 0.55 17.63
C ASP A 94 -11.63 0.05 18.60
N LYS A 95 -11.21 -0.55 19.72
CA LYS A 95 -12.14 -1.15 20.67
C LYS A 95 -13.04 -0.12 21.36
N GLU A 96 -12.51 1.06 21.66
CA GLU A 96 -13.24 2.08 22.44
C GLU A 96 -14.30 2.77 21.60
N THR A 97 -14.00 3.05 20.33
CA THR A 97 -14.84 3.85 19.43
C THR A 97 -15.59 3.02 18.38
N GLY A 98 -15.12 1.81 18.09
CA GLY A 98 -15.64 0.98 17.00
C GLY A 98 -15.33 1.51 15.59
N LEU A 99 -14.48 2.53 15.48
CA LEU A 99 -14.10 3.16 14.21
C LEU A 99 -12.89 2.48 13.56
N PRO A 100 -12.73 2.62 12.23
CA PRO A 100 -11.55 2.15 11.50
C PRO A 100 -10.23 2.64 12.12
N LEU A 101 -9.40 1.68 12.53
CA LEU A 101 -8.10 1.91 13.18
C LEU A 101 -6.94 1.69 12.21
N ALA A 102 -6.91 0.54 11.53
CA ALA A 102 -5.84 0.20 10.59
C ALA A 102 -6.36 -0.71 9.47
N LEU A 103 -5.98 -0.43 8.24
CA LEU A 103 -6.39 -1.21 7.08
C LEU A 103 -5.60 -2.53 7.04
N LEU A 104 -6.31 -3.65 7.10
CA LEU A 104 -5.75 -5.01 7.08
C LEU A 104 -5.75 -5.61 5.66
N GLY A 105 -6.74 -5.29 4.86
CA GLY A 105 -6.90 -5.89 3.54
C GLY A 105 -7.80 -5.05 2.65
N ALA A 106 -7.67 -5.24 1.36
CA ALA A 106 -8.59 -4.66 0.40
C ALA A 106 -8.70 -5.59 -0.82
N GLU A 107 -9.90 -5.68 -1.36
CA GLU A 107 -10.17 -6.47 -2.54
C GLU A 107 -11.20 -5.83 -3.44
N ARG A 108 -11.23 -6.31 -4.69
CA ARG A 108 -12.24 -5.87 -5.64
C ARG A 108 -13.60 -6.31 -5.13
N ALA A 109 -14.55 -5.39 -5.04
CA ALA A 109 -15.91 -5.69 -4.57
C ALA A 109 -16.57 -6.86 -5.35
N SER A 110 -16.26 -7.00 -6.64
CA SER A 110 -16.76 -8.11 -7.47
C SER A 110 -16.20 -9.49 -7.12
N LEU A 111 -15.07 -9.54 -6.41
CA LEU A 111 -14.38 -10.76 -5.99
C LEU A 111 -14.56 -11.01 -4.49
N HIS A 112 -15.25 -10.11 -3.78
CA HIS A 112 -15.40 -10.16 -2.36
C HIS A 112 -16.16 -11.41 -1.92
N ALA A 113 -15.58 -12.15 -0.98
CA ALA A 113 -16.20 -13.34 -0.41
C ALA A 113 -15.90 -13.43 1.09
N PRO A 114 -16.91 -13.72 1.94
CA PRO A 114 -16.69 -13.92 3.37
C PRO A 114 -15.66 -15.03 3.62
N GLY A 115 -14.71 -14.77 4.51
CA GLY A 115 -13.62 -15.68 4.84
C GLY A 115 -13.10 -15.51 6.26
N SER A 116 -12.08 -16.28 6.61
CA SER A 116 -11.39 -16.13 7.89
C SER A 116 -10.67 -14.77 7.96
N ILE A 117 -10.79 -14.09 9.08
CA ILE A 117 -10.17 -12.78 9.31
C ILE A 117 -9.04 -12.95 10.33
N GLU A 118 -7.82 -12.56 9.95
CA GLU A 118 -6.69 -12.40 10.84
C GLU A 118 -6.65 -10.94 11.33
N PRO A 119 -7.03 -10.65 12.59
CA PRO A 119 -7.24 -9.28 13.06
C PRO A 119 -5.95 -8.68 13.66
N GLU A 120 -4.81 -8.93 13.02
CA GLU A 120 -3.51 -8.38 13.43
C GLU A 120 -2.93 -7.50 12.33
N TRP A 121 -2.54 -6.29 12.72
CA TRP A 121 -1.91 -5.33 11.82
C TRP A 121 -0.38 -5.39 11.94
N HIS A 122 0.29 -5.43 10.80
CA HIS A 122 1.73 -5.47 10.68
C HIS A 122 2.21 -4.22 9.91
N PRO A 123 3.07 -3.37 10.51
CA PRO A 123 3.58 -2.18 9.84
C PRO A 123 4.60 -2.51 8.73
N PHE A 124 5.34 -3.61 8.89
CA PHE A 124 6.41 -4.05 7.99
C PHE A 124 6.51 -5.59 8.00
N VAL A 125 7.19 -6.16 7.00
CA VAL A 125 7.52 -7.60 6.99
C VAL A 125 8.48 -7.94 8.12
N LEU A 126 8.42 -9.17 8.64
CA LEU A 126 9.22 -9.61 9.81
C LEU A 126 10.74 -9.56 9.58
N SER A 127 11.20 -9.63 8.33
CA SER A 127 12.61 -9.49 7.97
C SER A 127 13.08 -8.02 7.89
N TYR A 128 12.15 -7.05 7.83
CA TYR A 128 12.50 -5.65 7.68
C TYR A 128 12.84 -5.01 9.02
N THR A 129 14.06 -4.49 9.13
CA THR A 129 14.63 -3.86 10.34
C THR A 129 15.00 -2.40 10.14
N GLY A 130 14.73 -1.84 8.95
CA GLY A 130 15.16 -0.48 8.60
C GLY A 130 14.43 0.62 9.37
N PHE A 131 13.18 0.39 9.79
CA PHE A 131 12.36 1.42 10.43
C PHE A 131 12.93 1.91 11.77
N ARG A 132 13.09 3.23 11.89
CA ARG A 132 13.48 3.93 13.11
C ARG A 132 12.56 5.13 13.34
N SER A 133 11.74 5.05 14.38
CA SER A 133 11.04 6.22 14.95
C SER A 133 11.98 7.07 15.80
N GLU A 134 12.02 8.38 15.54
CA GLU A 134 12.74 9.37 16.35
C GLU A 134 12.09 9.54 17.71
N ALA A 135 10.76 9.49 17.77
CA ALA A 135 10.00 9.60 19.01
C ALA A 135 10.30 8.45 19.99
N LEU A 136 10.42 7.21 19.48
CA LEU A 136 10.87 6.08 20.30
C LEU A 136 12.32 6.23 20.73
N ALA A 137 13.21 6.64 19.82
CA ALA A 137 14.63 6.81 20.14
C ALA A 137 14.83 7.86 21.26
N ALA A 138 14.08 8.96 21.22
CA ALA A 138 14.11 9.99 22.24
C ALA A 138 13.51 9.53 23.58
N HIS A 139 12.46 8.69 23.54
CA HIS A 139 11.86 8.12 24.75
C HIS A 139 12.78 7.11 25.43
N GLU A 140 13.53 6.34 24.65
CA GLU A 140 14.49 5.33 25.11
C GLU A 140 15.84 5.94 25.57
N ALA A 141 16.08 7.22 25.26
CA ALA A 141 17.31 7.92 25.64
C ALA A 141 17.43 8.08 27.17
N GLY A 142 17.99 7.07 27.83
CA GLY A 142 18.15 6.98 29.28
C GLY A 142 17.63 5.68 29.91
N ASP A 143 16.99 4.80 29.13
CA ASP A 143 16.52 3.50 29.60
C ASP A 143 17.51 2.39 29.23
N ALA A 144 18.14 1.78 30.25
CA ALA A 144 19.06 0.65 30.08
C ALA A 144 18.36 -0.63 29.59
N LYS A 145 17.02 -0.66 29.52
CA LYS A 145 16.21 -1.75 28.96
C LYS A 145 15.71 -1.50 27.53
N ALA A 146 16.14 -0.41 26.89
CA ALA A 146 15.88 -0.16 25.48
C ALA A 146 16.44 -1.31 24.62
N GLY A 147 15.64 -1.84 23.69
CA GLY A 147 16.06 -3.01 22.91
C GLY A 147 14.98 -3.68 22.06
N ALA A 148 13.70 -3.31 22.20
CA ALA A 148 12.67 -3.75 21.26
C ALA A 148 12.87 -3.06 19.91
N ALA A 149 12.71 -3.79 18.80
CA ALA A 149 12.74 -3.17 17.48
C ALA A 149 11.59 -2.13 17.38
N HIS A 150 11.87 -0.93 16.86
CA HIS A 150 10.87 0.14 16.76
C HIS A 150 9.63 -0.32 15.98
N ARG A 151 9.81 -1.20 14.99
CA ARG A 151 8.73 -1.88 14.26
C ARG A 151 7.79 -2.64 15.20
N ASP A 152 8.32 -3.45 16.10
CA ASP A 152 7.53 -4.31 16.98
C ASP A 152 6.82 -3.47 18.05
N THR A 153 7.45 -2.40 18.52
CA THR A 153 6.81 -1.41 19.40
C THR A 153 5.64 -0.72 18.70
N LEU A 154 5.82 -0.26 17.45
CA LEU A 154 4.75 0.32 16.63
C LEU A 154 3.59 -0.68 16.41
N ALA A 155 3.89 -1.92 16.01
CA ALA A 155 2.88 -2.95 15.82
C ALA A 155 2.08 -3.21 17.10
N ARG A 156 2.77 -3.29 18.25
CA ARG A 156 2.14 -3.48 19.55
C ARG A 156 1.24 -2.32 19.92
N MET A 157 1.67 -1.08 19.72
CA MET A 157 0.89 0.13 20.00
C MET A 157 -0.45 0.12 19.25
N VAL A 158 -0.43 -0.13 17.94
CA VAL A 158 -1.66 -0.15 17.13
C VAL A 158 -2.55 -1.34 17.53
N ASN A 159 -2.01 -2.55 17.60
CA ASN A 159 -2.82 -3.73 17.92
C ASN A 159 -3.37 -3.70 19.36
N HIS A 160 -2.72 -3.03 20.30
CA HIS A 160 -3.21 -2.91 21.67
C HIS A 160 -4.57 -2.19 21.74
N ARG A 161 -4.83 -1.24 20.83
CA ARG A 161 -6.11 -0.53 20.77
C ARG A 161 -7.30 -1.40 20.35
N ALA A 162 -7.04 -2.50 19.65
CA ALA A 162 -8.07 -3.48 19.32
C ALA A 162 -8.23 -4.56 20.43
N ARG A 163 -7.27 -4.69 21.35
CA ARG A 163 -7.24 -5.77 22.35
C ARG A 163 -8.17 -5.51 23.55
N PRO A 164 -8.58 -6.57 24.28
CA PRO A 164 -8.19 -7.98 24.16
C PRO A 164 -8.95 -8.78 23.11
N HIS A 165 -10.08 -8.27 22.60
CA HIS A 165 -10.94 -8.95 21.64
C HIS A 165 -11.01 -8.15 20.33
N PRO A 166 -10.01 -8.24 19.45
CA PRO A 166 -9.92 -7.37 18.29
C PRO A 166 -11.12 -7.56 17.37
N MET A 167 -11.70 -6.46 16.92
CA MET A 167 -12.83 -6.46 15.99
C MET A 167 -12.32 -5.99 14.63
N ALA A 168 -12.87 -6.55 13.57
CA ALA A 168 -12.52 -6.13 12.21
C ALA A 168 -13.76 -6.18 11.33
N GLN A 169 -13.91 -5.23 10.41
CA GLN A 169 -15.09 -5.15 9.56
C GLN A 169 -14.70 -4.81 8.12
N TRP A 170 -15.34 -5.50 7.18
CA TRP A 170 -15.31 -5.12 5.78
C TRP A 170 -16.21 -3.90 5.52
N PHE A 171 -15.73 -2.96 4.73
CA PHE A 171 -16.50 -1.82 4.27
C PHE A 171 -16.44 -1.72 2.76
N LEU A 172 -17.60 -1.60 2.11
CA LEU A 172 -17.66 -1.20 0.71
C LEU A 172 -17.52 0.32 0.62
N ARG A 173 -16.46 0.80 -0.03
CA ARG A 173 -16.15 2.22 -0.16
C ARG A 173 -16.71 2.78 -1.46
N ASP A 174 -17.43 3.89 -1.38
CA ASP A 174 -17.91 4.59 -2.57
C ASP A 174 -16.91 5.63 -3.10
N ALA A 175 -17.31 6.34 -4.17
CA ALA A 175 -16.50 7.38 -4.79
C ALA A 175 -16.26 8.60 -3.87
N ALA A 176 -17.21 8.91 -2.98
CA ALA A 176 -17.08 9.96 -1.98
C ALA A 176 -16.22 9.53 -0.78
N GLY A 177 -15.84 8.25 -0.69
CA GLY A 177 -15.09 7.70 0.41
C GLY A 177 -15.97 7.38 1.62
N THR A 178 -17.30 7.30 1.48
CA THR A 178 -18.18 6.75 2.52
C THR A 178 -18.01 5.23 2.55
N GLY A 179 -18.15 4.61 3.72
CA GLY A 179 -18.12 3.14 3.85
C GLY A 179 -19.47 2.57 4.31
N GLU A 180 -19.97 1.58 3.59
CA GLU A 180 -21.05 0.71 4.06
C GLU A 180 -20.45 -0.55 4.70
N GLY A 181 -20.77 -0.79 5.97
CA GLY A 181 -20.27 -1.91 6.74
C GLY A 181 -20.91 -3.22 6.29
N LEU A 182 -20.08 -4.19 5.95
CA LEU A 182 -20.47 -5.56 5.62
C LEU A 182 -20.26 -6.47 6.84
N GLU A 183 -19.98 -7.74 6.60
CA GLU A 183 -19.58 -8.70 7.63
C GLU A 183 -18.19 -8.43 8.21
N GLY A 184 -17.86 -9.15 9.29
CA GLY A 184 -16.61 -8.97 9.99
C GLY A 184 -16.45 -9.89 11.19
N LEU A 185 -15.35 -9.68 11.91
CA LEU A 185 -14.99 -10.43 13.10
C LEU A 185 -15.51 -9.73 14.35
N ARG A 186 -16.31 -10.47 15.14
CA ARG A 186 -16.82 -10.04 16.46
C ARG A 186 -17.53 -8.68 16.41
N LEU A 187 -18.36 -8.45 15.39
CA LEU A 187 -19.10 -7.20 15.28
C LEU A 187 -20.18 -7.06 16.36
N GLU A 188 -20.41 -5.83 16.81
CA GLU A 188 -21.56 -5.52 17.65
C GLU A 188 -22.87 -5.64 16.86
N PRO A 189 -24.00 -5.96 17.54
CA PRO A 189 -25.31 -5.93 16.90
C PRO A 189 -25.60 -4.59 16.22
N GLY A 190 -26.04 -4.64 14.96
CA GLY A 190 -26.39 -3.46 14.16
C GLY A 190 -25.21 -2.79 13.44
N TRP A 191 -23.99 -3.32 13.55
CA TRP A 191 -22.86 -2.78 12.78
C TRP A 191 -22.84 -3.25 11.33
N GLN A 192 -23.47 -4.38 11.01
CA GLN A 192 -23.68 -4.78 9.62
C GLN A 192 -24.72 -3.83 8.98
N GLY A 193 -24.39 -3.29 7.82
CA GLY A 193 -25.15 -2.24 7.13
C GLY A 193 -24.91 -0.82 7.66
N ARG A 194 -24.03 -0.62 8.67
CA ARG A 194 -23.75 0.72 9.18
C ARG A 194 -23.07 1.58 8.11
N ARG A 195 -23.39 2.87 8.06
CA ARG A 195 -22.71 3.81 7.15
C ARG A 195 -21.79 4.71 7.95
N LEU A 196 -20.53 4.77 7.55
CA LEU A 196 -19.52 5.64 8.14
C LEU A 196 -19.09 6.70 7.11
N PRO A 197 -18.97 7.99 7.51
CA PRO A 197 -18.54 9.05 6.62
C PRO A 197 -17.05 8.90 6.27
N ALA A 198 -16.56 9.63 5.27
CA ALA A 198 -15.20 9.46 4.76
C ALA A 198 -14.12 9.75 5.81
N GLU A 199 -14.39 10.72 6.69
CA GLU A 199 -13.50 11.17 7.76
C GLU A 199 -13.32 10.13 8.87
N ALA A 200 -14.20 9.12 8.93
CA ALA A 200 -14.06 8.00 9.86
C ALA A 200 -12.93 7.04 9.44
N PHE A 201 -12.44 7.13 8.21
CA PHE A 201 -11.43 6.24 7.66
C PHE A 201 -10.09 6.99 7.59
N PRO A 202 -9.03 6.49 8.27
CA PRO A 202 -7.72 7.11 8.20
C PRO A 202 -7.20 7.21 6.76
N GLU A 203 -6.93 8.43 6.33
CA GLU A 203 -6.41 8.74 4.99
C GLU A 203 -5.10 7.97 4.70
N LEU A 204 -4.25 7.80 5.72
CA LEU A 204 -2.95 7.16 5.65
C LEU A 204 -2.97 5.70 6.12
N LEU A 205 -4.12 5.03 5.98
CA LEU A 205 -4.33 3.60 6.25
C LEU A 205 -4.24 3.19 7.73
N VAL A 206 -3.72 4.05 8.61
CA VAL A 206 -3.64 3.86 10.06
C VAL A 206 -4.03 5.16 10.76
N ALA A 207 -4.83 5.06 11.82
CA ALA A 207 -5.32 6.22 12.54
C ALA A 207 -4.19 6.97 13.27
N GLU A 208 -4.06 8.27 13.00
CA GLU A 208 -3.12 9.16 13.72
C GLU A 208 -3.64 9.56 15.11
N ALA A 209 -4.95 9.54 15.33
CA ALA A 209 -5.57 9.95 16.59
C ALA A 209 -5.36 8.90 17.69
N LEU A 210 -4.20 8.98 18.36
CA LEU A 210 -3.83 8.15 19.50
C LEU A 210 -3.85 8.92 20.83
N ASN A 211 -4.13 8.18 21.91
CA ASN A 211 -4.41 8.72 23.24
C ASN A 211 -3.20 9.41 23.86
N SER A 212 -1.98 9.00 23.53
CA SER A 212 -0.75 9.63 24.01
C SER A 212 -0.01 10.45 22.94
N ARG A 213 0.79 11.43 23.40
CA ARG A 213 1.67 12.22 22.52
C ARG A 213 2.75 11.35 21.87
N LEU A 214 3.28 10.37 22.62
CA LEU A 214 4.29 9.45 22.11
C LEU A 214 3.72 8.64 20.94
N GLU A 215 2.62 7.94 21.15
CA GLU A 215 1.94 7.15 20.13
C GLU A 215 1.65 7.95 18.84
N ARG A 216 1.10 9.16 18.98
CA ARG A 216 0.89 10.08 17.84
C ARG A 216 2.16 10.36 17.06
N SER A 217 3.27 10.60 17.78
CA SER A 217 4.56 10.87 17.18
C SER A 217 5.13 9.63 16.48
N VAL A 218 4.98 8.44 17.08
CA VAL A 218 5.44 7.17 16.48
C VAL A 218 4.67 6.83 15.20
N ILE A 219 3.35 7.06 15.15
CA ILE A 219 2.57 6.90 13.91
C ILE A 219 2.97 7.93 12.87
N ASN A 220 3.18 9.18 13.28
CA ASN A 220 3.68 10.19 12.35
C ASN A 220 5.04 9.77 11.76
N ASP A 221 5.98 9.30 12.57
CA ASP A 221 7.27 8.77 12.09
C ASP A 221 7.08 7.62 11.10
N TYR A 222 6.11 6.73 11.34
CA TYR A 222 5.74 5.66 10.41
C TYR A 222 5.21 6.19 9.07
N HIS A 223 4.31 7.17 9.09
CA HIS A 223 3.78 7.79 7.88
C HIS A 223 4.87 8.52 7.08
N LEU A 224 5.74 9.27 7.77
CA LEU A 224 6.88 9.93 7.13
C LEU A 224 7.87 8.90 6.56
N TRP A 225 8.08 7.78 7.26
CA TRP A 225 8.93 6.69 6.79
C TRP A 225 8.38 6.04 5.51
N LEU A 226 7.06 5.84 5.41
CA LEU A 226 6.40 5.25 4.23
C LEU A 226 6.00 6.29 3.18
N ALA A 227 6.40 7.56 3.31
CA ALA A 227 5.89 8.64 2.48
C ALA A 227 5.92 8.39 0.96
N PRO A 228 7.00 7.86 0.35
CA PRO A 228 7.00 7.56 -1.09
C PRO A 228 5.88 6.59 -1.52
N LEU A 229 5.52 5.63 -0.68
CA LEU A 229 4.48 4.65 -0.97
C LEU A 229 3.09 5.20 -0.69
N LEU A 230 2.91 5.96 0.39
CA LEU A 230 1.63 6.58 0.73
C LEU A 230 1.18 7.59 -0.33
N LEU A 231 2.11 8.25 -1.02
CA LEU A 231 1.81 9.15 -2.14
C LEU A 231 1.08 8.47 -3.31
N LEU A 232 1.14 7.14 -3.41
CA LEU A 232 0.43 6.35 -4.43
C LEU A 232 -1.09 6.29 -4.19
N LEU A 233 -1.56 6.69 -3.00
CA LEU A 233 -2.98 6.74 -2.69
C LEU A 233 -3.63 7.92 -3.45
N PRO A 234 -4.77 7.70 -4.13
CA PRO A 234 -5.41 8.73 -4.95
C PRO A 234 -6.18 9.75 -4.11
N ARG A 235 -6.76 9.32 -2.98
CA ARG A 235 -7.61 10.15 -2.11
C ARG A 235 -6.79 10.71 -0.95
N LEU A 236 -5.80 11.52 -1.28
CA LEU A 236 -5.08 12.31 -0.29
C LEU A 236 -5.57 13.76 -0.31
N SER A 237 -5.74 14.36 0.87
CA SER A 237 -5.90 15.79 1.01
C SER A 237 -4.63 16.50 0.56
N ASP A 238 -4.75 17.74 0.07
CA ASP A 238 -3.59 18.48 -0.43
C ASP A 238 -2.56 18.74 0.69
N ALA A 239 -3.03 18.96 1.92
CA ALA A 239 -2.16 19.12 3.09
C ALA A 239 -1.39 17.83 3.43
N ALA A 240 -2.05 16.68 3.41
CA ALA A 240 -1.37 15.40 3.63
C ALA A 240 -0.41 15.07 2.49
N ARG A 241 -0.82 15.31 1.24
CA ARG A 241 0.04 15.11 0.06
C ARG A 241 1.28 15.98 0.12
N GLU A 242 1.15 17.27 0.42
CA GLU A 242 2.28 18.19 0.57
C GLU A 242 3.26 17.69 1.64
N ARG A 243 2.74 17.33 2.82
CA ARG A 243 3.56 16.77 3.90
C ARG A 243 4.33 15.52 3.46
N LEU A 244 3.68 14.61 2.75
CA LEU A 244 4.30 13.38 2.26
C LEU A 244 5.30 13.64 1.11
N GLU A 245 5.04 14.60 0.21
CA GLU A 245 5.98 14.97 -0.85
C GLU A 245 7.29 15.53 -0.28
N VAL A 246 7.21 16.36 0.77
CA VAL A 246 8.38 16.84 1.51
C VAL A 246 9.11 15.68 2.18
N ALA A 247 8.39 14.81 2.89
CA ALA A 247 8.97 13.68 3.61
C ALA A 247 9.62 12.64 2.68
N ALA A 248 9.06 12.43 1.49
CA ALA A 248 9.57 11.47 0.51
C ALA A 248 10.99 11.82 0.02
N MET A 249 11.44 13.07 0.18
CA MET A 249 12.82 13.49 -0.12
C MET A 249 13.87 12.76 0.73
N ALA A 250 13.51 12.30 1.93
CA ALA A 250 14.39 11.50 2.77
C ALA A 250 14.58 10.06 2.23
N ARG A 251 13.83 9.66 1.20
CA ARG A 251 13.87 8.33 0.57
C ARG A 251 13.91 8.43 -0.96
N PRO A 252 14.95 9.07 -1.52
CA PRO A 252 15.02 9.36 -2.95
C PRO A 252 14.96 8.08 -3.81
N ARG A 253 15.55 6.97 -3.33
CA ARG A 253 15.53 5.67 -4.04
C ARG A 253 14.16 5.03 -4.11
N TRP A 254 13.38 5.09 -3.03
CA TRP A 254 12.02 4.57 -3.02
C TRP A 254 11.11 5.42 -3.90
N LEU A 255 11.27 6.74 -3.82
CA LEU A 255 10.56 7.68 -4.68
C LEU A 255 10.90 7.44 -6.15
N LEU A 256 12.17 7.22 -6.49
CA LEU A 256 12.61 6.89 -7.85
C LEU A 256 11.93 5.62 -8.38
N LYS A 257 11.75 4.58 -7.54
CA LYS A 257 11.04 3.35 -7.94
C LYS A 257 9.58 3.59 -8.28
N VAL A 258 8.89 4.48 -7.57
CA VAL A 258 7.42 4.58 -7.67
C VAL A 258 6.89 5.86 -8.30
N HIS A 259 7.76 6.82 -8.66
CA HIS A 259 7.34 8.16 -9.14
C HIS A 259 6.38 8.14 -10.35
N ARG A 260 6.48 7.13 -11.21
CA ARG A 260 5.60 6.96 -12.39
C ARG A 260 4.16 6.61 -12.02
N LEU A 261 3.93 6.22 -10.76
CA LEU A 261 2.65 5.78 -10.23
C LEU A 261 1.99 6.84 -9.34
N LEU A 262 2.57 8.04 -9.23
CA LEU A 262 1.99 9.13 -8.45
C LEU A 262 0.74 9.67 -9.16
N PRO A 263 -0.45 9.62 -8.54
CA PRO A 263 -1.69 10.10 -9.16
C PRO A 263 -1.77 11.64 -9.21
N LYS A 264 -1.07 12.33 -8.32
CA LYS A 264 -1.01 13.79 -8.23
C LYS A 264 0.34 14.21 -7.64
N VAL A 265 0.90 15.30 -8.17
CA VAL A 265 2.13 15.94 -7.69
C VAL A 265 1.83 17.42 -7.47
N LEU A 266 2.11 17.94 -6.27
CA LEU A 266 1.91 19.35 -5.93
C LEU A 266 3.13 20.19 -6.33
N ASP A 267 4.34 19.70 -6.06
CA ASP A 267 5.60 20.39 -6.38
C ASP A 267 6.45 19.58 -7.36
N ALA A 268 6.19 19.79 -8.65
CA ALA A 268 6.85 19.06 -9.74
C ALA A 268 8.37 19.35 -9.83
N ASP A 269 8.79 20.57 -9.48
CA ASP A 269 10.20 20.96 -9.53
C ASP A 269 11.00 20.27 -8.43
N ARG A 270 10.45 20.20 -7.21
CA ARG A 270 11.03 19.46 -6.10
C ARG A 270 11.11 17.97 -6.37
N LEU A 271 10.04 17.38 -6.92
CA LEU A 271 10.06 15.97 -7.32
C LEU A 271 11.17 15.73 -8.34
N LYS A 272 11.25 16.55 -9.39
CA LYS A 272 12.27 16.41 -10.44
C LYS A 272 13.69 16.53 -9.89
N ALA A 273 13.96 17.52 -9.03
CA ALA A 273 15.26 17.69 -8.38
C ALA A 273 15.65 16.46 -7.56
N THR A 274 14.71 15.95 -6.76
CA THR A 274 14.91 14.74 -5.93
C THR A 274 15.20 13.51 -6.79
N LEU A 275 14.47 13.33 -7.90
CA LEU A 275 14.68 12.20 -8.81
C LEU A 275 16.02 12.26 -9.56
N VAL A 276 16.51 13.45 -9.90
CA VAL A 276 17.84 13.61 -10.50
C VAL A 276 18.92 13.20 -9.50
N ALA A 277 18.84 13.71 -8.26
CA ALA A 277 19.77 13.31 -7.19
C ALA A 277 19.75 11.79 -6.97
N ALA A 278 18.54 11.20 -6.86
CA ALA A 278 18.36 9.75 -6.69
C ALA A 278 19.04 8.92 -7.79
N ARG A 279 18.93 9.34 -9.05
CA ARG A 279 19.53 8.64 -10.20
C ARG A 279 21.05 8.72 -10.17
N LEU A 280 21.61 9.87 -9.80
CA LEU A 280 23.05 10.06 -9.65
C LEU A 280 23.61 9.17 -8.51
N GLU A 281 22.88 9.08 -7.39
CA GLU A 281 23.25 8.19 -6.28
C GLU A 281 23.13 6.70 -6.62
N ALA A 282 22.08 6.30 -7.34
CA ALA A 282 21.88 4.92 -7.76
C ALA A 282 22.95 4.44 -8.74
N ALA A 283 23.45 5.33 -9.60
CA ALA A 283 24.59 5.03 -10.46
C ALA A 283 25.91 4.87 -9.69
N ALA A 284 25.98 5.30 -8.43
CA ALA A 284 27.18 5.32 -7.61
C ALA A 284 27.21 4.29 -6.48
N ALA A 285 26.11 3.58 -6.18
CA ALA A 285 25.99 2.73 -4.99
C ALA A 285 25.35 1.35 -5.28
N ASP A 286 26.01 0.29 -4.79
CA ASP A 286 25.46 -1.06 -4.68
C ASP A 286 24.89 -1.31 -3.26
N GLY A 287 23.68 -1.87 -3.17
CA GLY A 287 23.17 -2.56 -1.98
C GLY A 287 22.50 -1.71 -0.88
N GLU A 288 21.18 -1.52 -0.97
CA GLU A 288 20.31 -1.21 0.17
C GLU A 288 19.32 -2.37 0.35
N PRO A 289 18.97 -2.78 1.59
CA PRO A 289 17.98 -3.82 1.81
C PRO A 289 16.65 -3.47 1.14
N ASP A 290 16.21 -4.33 0.23
CA ASP A 290 15.07 -4.03 -0.63
C ASP A 290 13.74 -4.26 0.09
N PHE A 291 13.13 -3.19 0.59
CA PHE A 291 11.78 -3.22 1.14
C PHE A 291 10.71 -3.64 0.10
N PHE A 292 11.03 -3.52 -1.20
CA PHE A 292 10.14 -3.90 -2.29
C PHE A 292 10.22 -5.38 -2.66
N ALA A 293 11.19 -6.14 -2.12
CA ALA A 293 11.34 -7.56 -2.40
C ALA A 293 10.04 -8.32 -2.05
N ASN A 294 9.66 -9.24 -2.96
CA ASN A 294 8.44 -10.04 -2.84
C ASN A 294 8.57 -11.14 -1.80
#